data_AF-A0A6A8ANG1-F1
#
_entry.id   AF-A0A6A8ANG1-F1
#
_cell.length_a   1.000
_cell.length_b   1.000
_cell.length_c   1.000
_cell.angle_alpha   90.00
_cell.angle_beta   90.00
_cell.angle_gamma   90.00
#
_symmetry.space_group_name_H-M   'P 1'
#
loop_
_entity.id
_entity.type
_entity.pdbx_description
1 polymer ?
#
loop_
_entity_poly.entity_id
_entity_poly.type
_entity_poly.pdbx_seq_one_letter_code
_entity_poly.pdbx_strand_id
1 'polypeptide(L)'
;RPTKGSKIFAAVKGAQDAGLYVPCDVDILPEVNKIEGKVLAEYAASIKDLEEYNYIFSGYLKRGLRPQDLPEHFESVKAKIEANVQ
;
A
#
# COMPACT_ATOMS: atom_id res chain seq x y z
N ARG A 1 13.62 11.43 -1.56
CA ARG A 1 15.00 10.95 -1.34
C ARG A 1 14.97 9.43 -1.21
N PRO A 2 15.87 8.68 -1.84
CA PRO A 2 15.99 7.24 -1.63
C PRO A 2 16.38 7.01 -0.17
N THR A 3 15.45 6.48 0.60
CA THR A 3 15.60 6.21 2.04
C THR A 3 15.00 4.83 2.29
N LYS A 4 15.47 4.15 3.34
CA LYS A 4 15.00 2.80 3.70
C LYS A 4 13.46 2.78 3.77
N GLY A 5 12.83 1.85 3.04
CA GLY A 5 11.37 1.73 2.99
C GLY A 5 10.63 2.83 2.22
N SER A 6 11.32 3.61 1.39
CA SER A 6 10.67 4.61 0.54
C SER A 6 9.80 3.99 -0.57
N LYS A 7 8.87 4.79 -1.12
CA LYS A 7 7.97 4.38 -2.21
C LYS A 7 8.70 3.89 -3.46
N ILE A 8 9.94 4.35 -3.69
CA ILE A 8 10.77 3.91 -4.82
C ILE A 8 11.11 2.43 -4.67
N PHE A 9 11.46 2.00 -3.45
CA PHE A 9 11.78 0.59 -3.16
C PHE A 9 10.54 -0.31 -3.15
N ALA A 10 9.34 0.23 -2.84
CA ALA A 10 8.09 -0.50 -3.04
C ALA A 10 7.86 -0.85 -4.52
N ALA A 11 8.14 0.08 -5.44
CA ALA A 11 8.02 -0.17 -6.88
C ALA A 11 9.04 -1.22 -7.36
N VAL A 12 10.28 -1.18 -6.85
CA VAL A 12 11.29 -2.21 -7.13
C VAL A 12 10.83 -3.59 -6.67
N LYS A 13 10.25 -3.69 -5.47
CA LYS A 13 9.68 -4.96 -4.97
C LYS A 13 8.57 -5.47 -5.88
N GLY A 14 7.65 -4.61 -6.31
CA GLY A 14 6.60 -5.00 -7.26
C GLY A 14 7.15 -5.49 -8.62
N ALA A 15 8.22 -4.87 -9.13
CA ALA A 15 8.87 -5.32 -10.36
C ALA A 15 9.54 -6.70 -10.19
N GLN A 16 10.20 -6.93 -9.05
CA GLN A 16 10.75 -8.24 -8.69
C GLN A 16 9.67 -9.31 -8.58
N ASP A 17 8.54 -8.98 -7.95
CA ASP A 17 7.40 -9.89 -7.79
C ASP A 17 6.76 -10.26 -9.15
N ALA A 18 6.83 -9.36 -10.14
CA ALA A 18 6.41 -9.61 -11.52
C ALA A 18 7.43 -10.41 -12.36
N GLY A 19 8.57 -10.81 -11.78
CA GLY A 19 9.61 -11.60 -12.45
C GLY A 19 10.75 -10.79 -13.09
N LEU A 20 10.78 -9.47 -12.90
CA LEU A 20 11.90 -8.65 -13.37
C LEU A 20 13.10 -8.76 -12.41
N TYR A 21 14.26 -9.12 -12.93
CA TYR A 21 15.48 -9.10 -12.12
C TYR A 21 15.98 -7.66 -11.91
N VAL A 22 15.88 -7.17 -10.67
CA VAL A 22 16.42 -5.88 -10.25
C VAL A 22 17.34 -6.10 -9.04
N PRO A 23 18.65 -5.88 -9.15
CA PRO A 23 19.57 -6.06 -8.03
C PRO A 23 19.34 -4.95 -6.99
N CYS A 24 18.91 -5.35 -5.79
CA CYS A 24 18.56 -4.45 -4.69
C CYS A 24 18.70 -5.21 -3.37
N ASP A 25 19.25 -4.57 -2.34
CA ASP A 25 19.32 -5.18 -1.01
C ASP A 25 17.91 -5.41 -0.44
N VAL A 26 17.69 -6.54 0.22
CA VAL A 26 16.37 -6.85 0.79
C VAL A 26 16.03 -5.91 1.95
N ASP A 27 17.05 -5.47 2.69
CA ASP A 27 16.88 -4.61 3.87
C ASP A 27 16.36 -3.20 3.52
N ILE A 28 16.59 -2.71 2.30
CA ILE A 28 16.11 -1.38 1.89
C ILE A 28 14.66 -1.40 1.42
N LEU A 29 14.12 -2.59 1.15
CA LEU A 29 12.73 -2.78 0.75
C LEU A 29 11.80 -2.48 1.93
N PRO A 30 10.64 -1.86 1.67
CA PRO A 30 9.63 -1.67 2.69
C PRO A 30 9.03 -3.02 3.11
N GLU A 31 8.63 -3.11 4.37
CA GLU A 31 7.87 -4.24 4.89
C GLU A 31 6.57 -4.43 4.10
N VAL A 32 6.20 -5.70 3.85
CA VAL A 32 5.01 -6.07 3.08
C VAL A 32 3.73 -5.45 3.66
N ASN A 33 3.60 -5.41 4.99
CA ASN A 33 2.47 -4.77 5.67
C ASN A 33 2.30 -3.28 5.32
N LYS A 34 3.38 -2.56 5.01
CA LYS A 34 3.33 -1.18 4.54
C LYS A 34 2.91 -1.09 3.07
N ILE A 35 3.29 -2.06 2.26
CA ILE A 35 2.93 -2.14 0.83
C ILE A 35 1.43 -2.45 0.69
N GLU A 36 0.92 -3.40 1.47
CA GLU A 36 -0.49 -3.79 1.50
C GLU A 36 -1.39 -2.76 2.19
N GLY A 37 -0.84 -1.69 2.77
CA GLY A 37 -1.63 -0.66 3.43
C GLY A 37 -2.17 -1.04 4.81
N LYS A 38 -1.73 -2.16 5.42
CA LYS A 38 -2.14 -2.59 6.78
C LYS A 38 -1.80 -1.55 7.84
N VAL A 39 -0.60 -0.96 7.78
CA VAL A 39 -0.20 0.11 8.70
C VAL A 39 -1.13 1.33 8.61
N LEU A 40 -1.62 1.65 7.40
CA LEU A 40 -2.55 2.76 7.22
C LEU A 40 -3.96 2.41 7.71
N ALA A 41 -4.41 1.18 7.50
CA ALA A 41 -5.67 0.66 8.02
C ALA A 41 -5.70 0.66 9.56
N GLU A 42 -4.62 0.21 10.20
CA GLU A 42 -4.44 0.24 11.66
C GLU A 42 -4.44 1.68 12.19
N TYR A 43 -3.70 2.58 11.55
CA TYR A 43 -3.69 4.00 11.92
C TYR A 43 -5.10 4.60 11.82
N ALA A 44 -5.81 4.32 10.73
CA ALA A 44 -7.17 4.77 10.53
C ALA A 44 -8.14 4.22 11.59
N ALA A 45 -7.95 2.98 12.04
CA ALA A 45 -8.73 2.38 13.12
C ALA A 45 -8.39 2.96 14.51
N SER A 46 -7.18 3.49 14.69
CA SER A 46 -6.74 4.07 15.95
C SER A 46 -7.30 5.48 16.22
N ILE A 47 -7.74 6.18 15.18
CA ILE A 47 -8.32 7.52 15.29
C ILE A 47 -9.75 7.40 15.84
N LYS A 48 -9.97 8.00 17.01
CA LYS A 48 -11.29 8.03 17.68
C LYS A 48 -12.14 9.22 17.25
N ASP A 49 -11.49 10.30 16.83
CA ASP A 49 -12.16 11.53 16.43
C ASP A 49 -12.61 11.42 14.96
N LEU A 50 -13.92 11.53 14.74
CA LEU A 50 -14.53 11.43 13.42
C LEU A 50 -14.19 12.62 12.52
N GLU A 51 -14.01 13.82 13.05
CA GLU A 51 -13.62 14.99 12.26
C GLU A 51 -12.17 14.88 11.80
N GLU A 52 -11.27 14.47 12.69
CA GLU A 52 -9.86 14.22 12.36
C GLU A 52 -9.75 13.10 11.30
N TYR A 53 -10.48 12.00 11.51
CA TYR A 53 -10.55 10.90 10.56
C TYR A 53 -11.03 11.35 9.18
N ASN A 54 -12.14 12.10 9.12
CA ASN A 54 -12.72 12.59 7.89
C ASN A 54 -11.80 13.60 7.20
N TYR A 55 -11.08 14.42 7.95
CA TYR A 55 -10.12 15.39 7.42
C TYR A 55 -8.93 14.68 6.76
N ILE A 56 -8.27 13.78 7.50
CA ILE A 56 -7.08 13.04 7.05
C ILE A 56 -7.41 12.15 5.84
N PHE A 57 -8.53 11.42 5.90
CA PHE A 57 -8.91 10.43 4.88
C PHE A 57 -9.95 10.93 3.88
N SER A 58 -10.24 12.22 3.85
CA SER A 58 -11.22 12.85 2.94
C SER A 58 -11.08 12.39 1.49
N GLY A 59 -9.85 12.21 1.00
CA GLY A 59 -9.58 11.72 -0.36
C GLY A 59 -10.00 10.28 -0.61
N TYR A 60 -9.89 9.41 0.39
CA TYR A 60 -10.33 8.00 0.31
C TYR A 60 -11.86 7.92 0.41
N LEU A 61 -12.43 8.62 1.37
CA LEU A 61 -13.87 8.64 1.63
C LEU A 61 -14.67 9.21 0.44
N LYS A 62 -14.17 10.27 -0.21
CA LYS A 62 -14.76 10.82 -1.45
C LYS A 62 -14.84 9.80 -2.60
N ARG A 63 -13.98 8.78 -2.59
CA ARG A 63 -13.93 7.71 -3.60
C ARG A 63 -14.69 6.46 -3.16
N GLY A 64 -15.38 6.51 -2.02
CA GLY A 64 -16.10 5.37 -1.46
C GLY A 64 -15.20 4.26 -0.91
N LEU A 65 -13.91 4.53 -0.70
CA LEU A 65 -12.96 3.57 -0.14
C LEU A 65 -12.70 3.93 1.32
N ARG A 66 -12.95 2.99 2.24
CA ARG A 66 -12.58 3.17 3.64
C ARG A 66 -11.10 2.78 3.82
N PRO A 67 -10.30 3.58 4.54
CA PRO A 67 -8.93 3.24 4.88
C PRO A 67 -8.73 1.86 5.52
N GLN A 68 -9.72 1.34 6.26
CA GLN A 68 -9.65 0.00 6.86
C GLN A 68 -9.73 -1.12 5.81
N ASP A 69 -10.39 -0.86 4.68
CA ASP A 69 -10.54 -1.83 3.58
C ASP A 69 -9.35 -1.78 2.60
N LEU A 70 -8.32 -0.97 2.88
CA LEU A 70 -7.16 -0.82 2.00
C LEU A 70 -6.42 -2.15 1.73
N PRO A 71 -6.17 -3.02 2.72
CA PRO A 71 -5.52 -4.30 2.49
C PRO A 71 -6.30 -5.19 1.53
N GLU A 72 -7.61 -5.30 1.73
CA GLU A 72 -8.49 -6.09 0.85
C GLU A 72 -8.56 -5.49 -0.56
N HIS A 73 -8.64 -4.16 -0.66
CA HIS A 73 -8.63 -3.47 -1.94
C HIS A 73 -7.31 -3.68 -2.70
N PHE A 74 -6.18 -3.65 -1.99
CA PHE A 74 -4.86 -3.93 -2.57
C PHE A 74 -4.80 -5.33 -3.17
N GLU A 75 -5.22 -6.35 -2.42
CA GLU A 75 -5.26 -7.74 -2.90
C GLU A 75 -6.17 -7.89 -4.13
N SER A 76 -7.37 -7.29 -4.08
CA SER A 76 -8.31 -7.30 -5.21
C SER A 76 -7.72 -6.68 -6.48
N VAL A 77 -7.02 -5.55 -6.35
CA VAL A 77 -6.39 -4.87 -7.48
C VAL A 77 -5.19 -5.67 -7.99
N LYS A 78 -4.36 -6.21 -7.09
CA LYS A 78 -3.22 -7.07 -7.46
C LYS A 78 -3.69 -8.27 -8.29
N ALA A 79 -4.70 -8.99 -7.82
CA ALA A 79 -5.26 -10.14 -8.54
C ALA A 79 -5.81 -9.74 -9.93
N LYS A 80 -6.45 -8.57 -10.05
CA LYS A 80 -6.91 -8.04 -11.34
C LYS A 80 -5.76 -7.71 -12.29
N ILE A 81 -4.64 -7.19 -11.78
CA ILE A 81 -3.45 -6.91 -12.60
C ILE A 81 -2.86 -8.23 -13.09
N GLU A 82 -2.65 -9.20 -12.20
CA GLU A 82 -2.11 -10.52 -12.56
C GLU A 82 -2.99 -11.24 -13.59
N ALA A 83 -4.32 -11.16 -13.46
CA ALA A 83 -5.26 -11.74 -14.41
C ALA A 83 -5.21 -11.09 -15.82
N ASN A 84 -4.79 -9.82 -15.93
CA ASN A 84 -4.68 -9.11 -17.21
C ASN A 84 -3.28 -9.21 -17.85
N VAL A 85 -2.32 -9.87 -17.19
CA VAL A 85 -0.94 -10.05 -17.70
C VAL A 85 -0.80 -11.40 -18.46
N GLN A 86 -1.92 -11.96 -18.94
CA GLN A 86 -1.94 -13.11 -19.85
C GLN A 86 -1.57 -12.77 -21.29
#